data_AF-A0A1N7PS87-F1
#
_entry.id   AF-A0A1N7PS87-F1
#
_cell.length_a   1.000
_cell.length_b   1.000
_cell.length_c   1.000
_cell.angle_alpha   90.00
_cell.angle_beta   90.00
_cell.angle_gamma   90.00
#
_symmetry.space_group_name_H-M   'P 1'
#
loop_
_entity.id
_entity.type
_entity.pdbx_description
1 polymer ?
#
loop_
_entity_poly.entity_id
_entity_poly.type
_entity_poly.pdbx_seq_one_letter_code
_entity_poly.pdbx_strand_id
1 'polypeptide(L)'
;MKESIKHIVQKGETLESIALDYGISVSELKNYHNSHITNFKEHIGYYIEEGVELLLENEKPTKPLLQIKERDEKDKEREEKRQTKKETLQHGKEEYFIVDGAKCLCDKGTIPATLKVNSHTKSIFNSKGNDKWAATLEDVQFKEGNSCFGNCAVKNNNPCTFSPAELWQKPFEKVKVMDKKVLVESSFLMCSVGGKISIQHHGQTILLGSNNVQKSNAELLNQVMPGINFEEFQAEYDDNQYYL
;
A
#
# COMPACT_ATOMS: atom_id res chain seq x y z
N MET A 1 -29.99 -34.51 -17.38
CA MET A 1 -28.64 -33.94 -17.15
C MET A 1 -28.42 -32.93 -18.26
N LYS A 2 -28.02 -31.69 -17.95
CA LYS A 2 -27.66 -30.72 -19.00
C LYS A 2 -26.32 -31.16 -19.59
N GLU A 3 -26.23 -31.26 -20.91
CA GLU A 3 -24.97 -31.56 -21.61
C GLU A 3 -24.05 -30.34 -21.51
N SER A 4 -22.75 -30.59 -21.31
CA SER A 4 -21.73 -29.55 -21.28
C SER A 4 -21.44 -29.03 -22.68
N ILE A 5 -21.17 -27.73 -22.79
CA ILE A 5 -20.85 -27.08 -24.06
C ILE A 5 -19.34 -27.13 -24.26
N LYS A 6 -18.90 -27.41 -25.48
CA LYS A 6 -17.50 -27.56 -25.85
C LYS A 6 -17.01 -26.30 -26.57
N HIS A 7 -15.90 -25.72 -26.11
CA HIS A 7 -15.19 -24.62 -26.76
C HIS A 7 -13.76 -25.05 -27.07
N ILE A 8 -13.34 -24.95 -28.33
CA ILE A 8 -11.95 -25.24 -28.72
C ILE A 8 -11.16 -23.93 -28.69
N VAL A 9 -10.10 -23.90 -27.89
CA VAL A 9 -9.22 -22.73 -27.72
C VAL A 9 -8.58 -22.36 -29.06
N GLN A 10 -8.79 -21.13 -29.51
CA GLN A 10 -8.21 -20.60 -30.74
C GLN A 10 -6.87 -19.90 -30.49
N LYS A 11 -6.08 -19.73 -31.55
CA LYS A 11 -4.78 -19.07 -31.49
C LYS A 11 -4.90 -17.66 -30.89
N GLY A 12 -4.23 -17.46 -29.75
CA GLY A 12 -4.19 -16.17 -29.05
C GLY A 12 -5.33 -15.95 -28.03
N GLU A 13 -6.24 -16.91 -27.86
CA GLU A 13 -7.19 -16.88 -26.75
C GLU A 13 -6.49 -17.20 -25.42
N THR A 14 -6.92 -16.53 -24.37
CA THR A 14 -6.57 -16.82 -22.97
C THR A 14 -7.82 -17.25 -22.20
N LEU A 15 -7.64 -17.92 -21.06
CA LEU A 15 -8.74 -18.25 -20.15
C LEU A 15 -9.58 -17.01 -19.79
N GLU A 16 -8.96 -15.84 -19.68
CA GLU A 16 -9.63 -14.58 -19.38
C GLU A 16 -10.52 -14.12 -20.55
N SER A 17 -10.00 -14.15 -21.78
CA SER A 17 -10.80 -13.80 -22.97
C SER A 17 -11.98 -14.76 -23.19
N ILE A 18 -11.77 -16.06 -22.96
CA ILE A 18 -12.82 -17.07 -23.12
C ILE A 18 -13.87 -16.90 -22.02
N ALA A 19 -13.46 -16.79 -20.75
CA ALA A 19 -14.39 -16.58 -19.65
C ALA A 19 -15.25 -15.31 -19.88
N LEU A 20 -14.64 -14.25 -20.40
CA LEU A 20 -15.33 -13.01 -20.76
C LEU A 20 -16.36 -13.21 -21.88
N ASP A 21 -16.03 -13.99 -22.91
CA ASP A 21 -16.93 -14.33 -24.01
C ASP A 21 -18.18 -15.10 -23.54
N TYR A 22 -18.01 -15.98 -22.54
CA TYR A 22 -19.09 -16.76 -21.95
C TYR A 22 -19.76 -16.06 -20.75
N GLY A 23 -19.29 -14.85 -20.37
CA GLY A 23 -19.85 -14.07 -19.27
C GLY A 23 -19.65 -14.70 -17.88
N ILE A 24 -18.63 -15.52 -17.71
CA ILE A 24 -18.28 -16.21 -16.45
C ILE A 24 -16.90 -15.77 -15.96
N SER A 25 -16.53 -16.13 -14.74
CA SER A 25 -15.18 -15.94 -14.21
C SER A 25 -14.22 -17.04 -14.66
N VAL A 26 -12.92 -16.75 -14.66
CA VAL A 26 -11.87 -17.74 -14.95
C VAL A 26 -11.94 -18.92 -13.97
N SER A 27 -12.27 -18.65 -12.70
CA SER A 27 -12.43 -19.68 -11.67
C SER A 27 -13.63 -20.58 -11.96
N GLU A 28 -14.77 -20.03 -12.37
CA GLU A 28 -15.95 -20.83 -12.75
C GLU A 28 -15.66 -21.70 -13.98
N LEU A 29 -15.00 -21.14 -15.00
CA LEU A 29 -14.58 -21.89 -16.18
C LEU A 29 -13.69 -23.08 -15.79
N LYS A 30 -12.64 -22.83 -15.00
CA LYS A 30 -11.70 -23.88 -14.56
C LYS A 30 -12.38 -24.94 -13.71
N ASN A 31 -13.15 -24.51 -12.71
CA ASN A 31 -13.80 -25.42 -11.77
C ASN A 31 -14.80 -26.30 -12.51
N TYR A 32 -15.59 -25.72 -13.41
CA TYR A 32 -16.56 -26.48 -14.19
C TYR A 32 -15.83 -27.48 -15.11
N HIS A 33 -14.84 -27.03 -15.88
CA HIS A 33 -14.10 -27.93 -16.75
C HIS A 33 -13.45 -29.08 -15.96
N ASN A 34 -12.67 -28.78 -14.93
CA ASN A 34 -11.93 -29.77 -14.14
C ASN A 34 -12.84 -30.71 -13.33
N SER A 35 -14.08 -30.31 -13.03
CA SER A 35 -15.06 -31.19 -12.37
C SER A 35 -15.83 -32.07 -13.35
N HIS A 36 -15.78 -31.76 -14.65
CA HIS A 36 -16.55 -32.43 -15.70
C HIS A 36 -15.70 -33.20 -16.72
N ILE A 37 -14.36 -33.11 -16.65
CA ILE A 37 -13.46 -34.00 -17.38
C ILE A 37 -13.52 -35.43 -16.82
N THR A 38 -13.38 -36.42 -17.69
CA THR A 38 -13.27 -37.83 -17.31
C THR A 38 -11.81 -38.30 -17.28
N ASN A 39 -10.93 -37.57 -17.96
CA ASN A 39 -9.51 -37.88 -18.08
C ASN A 39 -8.68 -36.78 -17.40
N PHE A 40 -7.91 -37.16 -16.38
CA PHE A 40 -7.09 -36.22 -15.61
C PHE A 40 -6.07 -35.45 -16.47
N LYS A 41 -5.66 -35.98 -17.62
CA LYS A 41 -4.74 -35.28 -18.55
C LYS A 41 -5.37 -34.03 -19.19
N GLU A 42 -6.69 -33.92 -19.16
CA GLU A 42 -7.43 -32.77 -19.68
C GLU A 42 -7.61 -31.68 -18.61
N HIS A 43 -7.08 -31.88 -17.39
CA HIS A 43 -7.15 -30.89 -16.32
C HIS A 43 -6.37 -29.61 -16.68
N ILE A 44 -7.04 -28.46 -16.57
CA ILE A 44 -6.45 -27.17 -16.93
C ILE A 44 -5.98 -26.38 -15.70
N GLY A 45 -4.83 -25.74 -15.86
CA GLY A 45 -4.20 -24.86 -14.88
C GLY A 45 -4.53 -23.39 -15.12
N TYR A 46 -3.54 -22.50 -15.01
CA TYR A 46 -3.68 -21.08 -15.37
C TYR A 46 -3.30 -20.78 -16.83
N TYR A 47 -2.70 -21.75 -17.51
CA TYR A 47 -2.29 -21.66 -18.90
C TYR A 47 -3.08 -22.67 -19.73
N ILE A 48 -3.43 -22.27 -20.95
CA ILE A 48 -4.12 -23.11 -21.94
C ILE A 48 -3.35 -23.03 -23.26
N GLU A 49 -3.36 -24.13 -24.00
CA GLU A 49 -2.77 -24.21 -25.33
C GLU A 49 -3.86 -24.15 -26.40
N GLU A 50 -3.49 -23.71 -27.60
CA GLU A 50 -4.36 -23.75 -28.77
C GLU A 50 -4.83 -25.19 -29.05
N GLY A 51 -6.11 -25.36 -29.36
CA GLY A 51 -6.71 -26.66 -29.67
C GLY A 51 -7.23 -27.45 -28.46
N VAL A 52 -7.03 -26.96 -27.22
CA VAL A 52 -7.63 -27.57 -26.02
C VAL A 52 -9.15 -27.42 -26.05
N GLU A 53 -9.89 -28.49 -25.72
CA GLU A 53 -11.35 -28.47 -25.61
C GLU A 53 -11.75 -28.13 -24.17
N LEU A 54 -12.43 -27.00 -23.98
CA LEU A 54 -12.97 -26.56 -22.70
C LEU A 54 -14.44 -26.93 -22.59
N LEU A 55 -14.83 -27.38 -21.40
CA LEU A 55 -16.21 -27.71 -21.05
C LEU A 55 -16.81 -26.54 -20.29
N LEU A 56 -17.99 -26.09 -20.69
CA LEU A 56 -18.64 -24.89 -20.19
C LEU A 56 -20.10 -25.19 -19.82
N GLU A 57 -20.60 -24.48 -18.82
CA GLU A 57 -21.95 -24.67 -18.28
C GLU A 57 -23.04 -24.02 -19.15
N ASN A 58 -22.73 -22.88 -19.78
CA ASN A 58 -23.70 -22.01 -20.45
C ASN A 58 -23.26 -21.64 -21.87
N GLU A 59 -24.23 -21.43 -22.77
CA GLU A 59 -23.97 -21.01 -24.16
C GLU A 59 -23.48 -19.56 -24.22
N LYS A 60 -22.70 -19.23 -25.27
CA LYS A 60 -22.28 -17.84 -25.50
C LYS A 60 -23.53 -16.95 -25.62
N PRO A 61 -23.62 -15.85 -24.86
CA PRO A 61 -24.77 -14.94 -24.94
C PRO A 61 -24.89 -14.33 -26.35
N THR A 62 -26.06 -14.46 -26.97
CA THR A 62 -26.28 -14.11 -28.39
C THR A 62 -26.59 -12.63 -28.66
N LYS A 63 -26.78 -11.78 -27.64
CA LYS A 63 -26.87 -10.32 -27.78
C LYS A 63 -26.29 -9.61 -26.56
N PRO A 64 -25.61 -8.46 -26.73
CA PRO A 64 -24.91 -7.80 -25.64
C PRO A 64 -25.93 -7.06 -24.76
N LEU A 65 -26.06 -7.46 -23.50
CA LEU A 65 -26.88 -6.74 -22.52
C LEU A 65 -26.03 -6.22 -21.37
N LEU A 66 -25.98 -4.89 -21.28
CA LEU A 66 -25.80 -4.06 -20.08
C LEU A 66 -24.40 -3.88 -19.44
N GLN A 67 -23.31 -4.35 -20.03
CA GLN A 67 -21.96 -4.19 -19.42
C GLN A 67 -21.17 -2.94 -19.82
N ILE A 68 -21.63 -2.13 -20.77
CA ILE A 68 -20.84 -0.98 -21.27
C ILE A 68 -20.71 0.12 -20.21
N LYS A 69 -21.78 0.41 -19.45
CA LYS A 69 -21.75 1.47 -18.42
C LYS A 69 -20.85 1.12 -17.23
N GLU A 70 -20.89 -0.12 -16.76
CA GLU A 70 -20.08 -0.57 -15.62
C GLU A 70 -18.60 -0.74 -15.98
N ARG A 71 -18.29 -1.12 -17.23
CA ARG A 71 -16.91 -1.19 -17.74
C ARG A 71 -16.32 0.20 -17.93
N ASP A 72 -17.07 1.15 -18.50
CA ASP A 72 -16.61 2.55 -18.64
C ASP A 72 -16.34 3.21 -17.27
N GLU A 73 -17.15 2.91 -16.24
CA GLU A 73 -16.91 3.39 -14.87
C GLU A 73 -15.71 2.69 -14.21
N LYS A 74 -15.57 1.37 -14.34
CA LYS A 74 -14.41 0.63 -13.80
C LYS A 74 -13.10 0.98 -14.50
N ASP A 75 -13.13 1.22 -15.80
CA ASP A 75 -11.95 1.58 -16.58
C ASP A 75 -11.54 3.03 -16.29
N LYS A 76 -12.51 3.96 -16.12
CA LYS A 76 -12.24 5.28 -15.55
C LYS A 76 -11.64 5.20 -14.15
N GLU A 77 -12.18 4.36 -13.27
CA GLU A 77 -11.66 4.19 -11.90
C GLU A 77 -10.24 3.56 -11.91
N ARG A 78 -9.97 2.60 -12.82
CA ARG A 78 -8.64 2.00 -13.01
C ARG A 78 -7.64 2.98 -13.62
N GLU A 79 -8.08 3.83 -14.53
CA GLU A 79 -7.26 4.82 -15.20
C GLU A 79 -6.97 6.00 -14.27
N GLU A 80 -7.93 6.45 -13.46
CA GLU A 80 -7.72 7.35 -12.32
C GLU A 80 -6.75 6.74 -11.30
N LYS A 81 -6.89 5.46 -10.93
CA LYS A 81 -5.93 4.78 -10.03
C LYS A 81 -4.53 4.68 -10.66
N ARG A 82 -4.42 4.44 -11.96
CA ARG A 82 -3.13 4.42 -12.70
C ARG A 82 -2.51 5.81 -12.82
N GLN A 83 -3.30 6.84 -13.09
CA GLN A 83 -2.86 8.23 -13.14
C GLN A 83 -2.45 8.69 -11.75
N THR A 84 -3.24 8.42 -10.71
CA THR A 84 -2.89 8.67 -9.30
C THR A 84 -1.57 8.00 -8.96
N LYS A 85 -1.38 6.71 -9.30
CA LYS A 85 -0.12 5.99 -9.05
C LYS A 85 1.06 6.58 -9.84
N LYS A 86 0.86 7.00 -11.09
CA LYS A 86 1.89 7.69 -11.90
C LYS A 86 2.22 9.09 -11.36
N GLU A 87 1.24 9.81 -10.83
CA GLU A 87 1.44 11.09 -10.15
C GLU A 87 2.13 10.93 -8.79
N THR A 88 1.87 9.85 -8.05
CA THR A 88 2.63 9.49 -6.84
C THR A 88 4.09 9.19 -7.17
N LEU A 89 4.36 8.59 -8.34
CA LEU A 89 5.73 8.38 -8.84
C LEU A 89 6.38 9.65 -9.46
N GLN A 90 5.61 10.70 -9.78
CA GLN A 90 6.15 11.97 -10.28
C GLN A 90 6.70 12.89 -9.17
N HIS A 91 6.29 12.67 -7.91
CA HIS A 91 7.02 13.19 -6.76
C HIS A 91 8.20 12.24 -6.51
N GLY A 92 9.38 12.56 -7.03
CA GLY A 92 10.59 11.72 -7.01
C GLY A 92 11.21 11.44 -5.63
N LYS A 93 10.39 11.33 -4.58
CA LYS A 93 10.74 10.85 -3.25
C LYS A 93 9.54 10.10 -2.69
N GLU A 94 9.73 8.83 -2.37
CA GLU A 94 8.82 8.06 -1.53
C GLU A 94 8.84 8.68 -0.12
N GLU A 95 8.06 9.74 0.11
CA GLU A 95 7.94 10.38 1.43
C GLU A 95 6.94 9.63 2.29
N TYR A 96 7.32 9.31 3.51
CA TYR A 96 6.43 8.66 4.46
C TYR A 96 5.44 9.65 5.07
N PHE A 97 4.20 9.21 5.28
CA PHE A 97 3.25 9.92 6.12
C PHE A 97 3.69 9.91 7.58
N ILE A 98 3.39 10.97 8.30
CA ILE A 98 3.78 11.09 9.71
C ILE A 98 2.66 10.59 10.60
N VAL A 99 3.02 9.90 11.67
CA VAL A 99 2.07 9.39 12.67
C VAL A 99 2.47 9.78 14.09
N ASP A 100 1.57 9.56 15.05
CA ASP A 100 1.86 9.77 16.47
C ASP A 100 3.15 9.07 16.91
N GLY A 101 3.97 9.79 17.68
CA GLY A 101 5.26 9.29 18.14
C GLY A 101 6.43 9.52 17.17
N ALA A 102 6.21 10.25 16.06
CA ALA A 102 7.28 10.70 15.18
C ALA A 102 8.36 11.49 15.95
N LYS A 103 9.61 11.37 15.53
CA LYS A 103 10.73 12.10 16.14
C LYS A 103 11.05 13.34 15.31
N CYS A 104 11.04 14.49 15.98
CA CYS A 104 11.31 15.78 15.36
C CYS A 104 12.53 16.43 16.01
N LEU A 105 13.29 17.20 15.25
CA LEU A 105 14.48 17.89 15.75
C LEU A 105 14.40 19.38 15.40
N CYS A 106 14.66 20.23 16.38
CA CYS A 106 14.88 21.66 16.16
C CYS A 106 16.35 21.89 15.80
N ASP A 107 16.62 22.68 14.76
CA ASP A 107 17.98 23.08 14.34
C ASP A 107 18.74 23.91 15.40
N LYS A 108 18.03 24.45 16.39
CA LYS A 108 18.59 25.17 17.55
C LYS A 108 18.54 24.35 18.84
N GLY A 109 18.02 23.13 18.79
CA GLY A 109 17.93 22.20 19.92
C GLY A 109 19.08 21.20 19.95
N THR A 110 19.23 20.48 21.06
CA THR A 110 20.28 19.46 21.22
C THR A 110 19.76 18.03 21.15
N ILE A 111 18.46 17.81 21.36
CA ILE A 111 17.84 16.48 21.36
C ILE A 111 16.55 16.43 20.54
N PRO A 112 16.19 15.26 19.97
CA PRO A 112 14.90 15.06 19.32
C PRO A 112 13.74 15.04 20.32
N ALA A 113 12.59 15.58 19.90
CA ALA A 113 11.31 15.54 20.59
C ALA A 113 10.35 14.53 19.96
N THR A 114 9.32 14.12 20.69
CA THR A 114 8.31 13.17 20.22
C THR A 114 7.00 13.87 19.90
N LEU A 115 6.57 13.85 18.64
CA LEU A 115 5.32 14.43 18.19
C LEU A 115 4.13 13.78 18.88
N LYS A 116 3.16 14.59 19.30
CA LYS A 116 1.89 14.16 19.89
C LYS A 116 0.73 14.56 18.98
N VAL A 117 0.03 13.57 18.45
CA VAL A 117 -1.17 13.79 17.64
C VAL A 117 -2.38 13.92 18.55
N ASN A 118 -3.08 15.04 18.46
CA ASN A 118 -4.28 15.37 19.23
C ASN A 118 -5.40 16.02 18.39
N SER A 119 -5.14 16.27 17.10
CA SER A 119 -6.06 16.92 16.16
C SER A 119 -7.33 16.10 15.86
N HIS A 120 -7.28 14.79 16.05
CA HIS A 120 -8.39 13.84 15.90
C HIS A 120 -8.10 12.52 16.63
N THR A 121 -9.12 11.64 16.72
CA THR A 121 -9.00 10.28 17.26
C THR A 121 -9.44 9.18 16.29
N LYS A 122 -9.73 9.52 15.02
CA LYS A 122 -10.43 8.61 14.08
C LYS A 122 -9.53 7.89 13.07
N SER A 123 -8.56 8.56 12.44
CA SER A 123 -7.79 7.96 11.34
C SER A 123 -6.44 7.41 11.80
N ILE A 124 -6.23 6.12 11.56
CA ILE A 124 -5.01 5.38 11.90
C ILE A 124 -4.33 4.98 10.59
N PHE A 125 -3.05 5.35 10.43
CA PHE A 125 -2.26 4.95 9.26
C PHE A 125 -1.42 3.70 9.52
N ASN A 126 -1.28 3.29 10.78
CA ASN A 126 -0.55 2.10 11.19
C ASN A 126 -1.42 1.29 12.15
N SER A 127 -2.16 0.29 11.68
CA SER A 127 -3.16 -0.44 12.50
C SER A 127 -2.79 -1.90 12.81
N LYS A 128 -1.80 -2.46 12.12
CA LYS A 128 -1.34 -3.82 12.44
C LYS A 128 -0.39 -3.76 13.64
N GLY A 129 -0.91 -3.90 14.85
CA GLY A 129 -0.14 -4.12 16.08
C GLY A 129 0.30 -2.88 16.87
N ASN A 130 0.18 -1.67 16.33
CA ASN A 130 0.41 -0.43 17.07
C ASN A 130 -0.34 0.73 16.43
N ASP A 131 -1.61 0.92 16.83
CA ASP A 131 -2.49 1.97 16.33
C ASP A 131 -1.87 3.35 16.55
N LYS A 132 -1.44 3.99 15.47
CA LYS A 132 -0.92 5.35 15.48
C LYS A 132 -1.74 6.27 14.60
N TRP A 133 -2.24 7.35 15.19
CA TRP A 133 -3.00 8.38 14.50
C TRP A 133 -2.12 9.11 13.48
N ALA A 134 -2.69 9.42 12.32
CA ALA A 134 -2.04 10.23 11.30
C ALA A 134 -1.82 11.67 11.83
N ALA A 135 -0.63 12.23 11.64
CA ALA A 135 -0.37 13.61 12.03
C ALA A 135 -0.86 14.58 10.96
N THR A 136 -1.46 15.67 11.41
CA THR A 136 -2.01 16.75 10.59
C THR A 136 -1.27 18.06 10.85
N LEU A 137 -1.54 19.05 10.01
CA LEU A 137 -0.96 20.39 10.14
C LEU A 137 -1.22 21.11 11.48
N GLU A 138 -2.22 20.69 12.25
CA GLU A 138 -2.58 21.27 13.54
C GLU A 138 -1.89 20.59 14.74
N ASP A 139 -1.21 19.46 14.52
CA ASP A 139 -0.54 18.70 15.59
C ASP A 139 0.80 19.34 15.95
N VAL A 140 0.74 20.45 16.69
CA VAL A 140 1.92 21.29 17.05
C VAL A 140 2.44 21.02 18.46
N GLN A 141 1.99 19.94 19.09
CA GLN A 141 2.37 19.58 20.46
C GLN A 141 3.35 18.40 20.47
N PHE A 142 4.22 18.39 21.48
CA PHE A 142 5.17 17.30 21.74
C PHE A 142 4.89 16.64 23.09
N LYS A 143 5.23 15.37 23.23
CA LYS A 143 4.96 14.59 24.45
C LYS A 143 5.75 15.13 25.65
N GLU A 144 6.93 15.69 25.40
CA GLU A 144 7.81 16.33 26.37
C GLU A 144 7.39 17.78 26.73
N GLY A 145 6.28 18.28 26.15
CA GLY A 145 5.75 19.61 26.40
C GLY A 145 6.63 20.73 25.83
N ASN A 146 6.71 21.86 26.54
CA ASN A 146 7.45 23.04 26.06
C ASN A 146 8.97 22.89 26.18
N SER A 147 9.48 21.94 26.97
CA SER A 147 10.93 21.69 27.13
C SER A 147 11.41 20.52 26.27
N CYS A 148 10.92 20.41 25.05
CA CYS A 148 11.02 19.20 24.24
C CYS A 148 12.33 19.01 23.47
N PHE A 149 13.09 20.09 23.19
CA PHE A 149 14.31 20.01 22.36
C PHE A 149 15.63 20.14 23.15
N GLY A 150 15.60 19.94 24.47
CA GLY A 150 16.80 20.04 25.32
C GLY A 150 17.29 21.47 25.48
N ASN A 151 18.57 21.72 25.20
CA ASN A 151 19.15 23.07 25.31
C ASN A 151 18.96 23.85 24.01
N CYS A 152 18.70 25.15 24.12
CA CYS A 152 18.39 25.99 22.97
C CYS A 152 19.51 27.01 22.69
N ALA A 153 20.07 26.97 21.47
CA ALA A 153 21.12 27.89 21.04
C ALA A 153 20.67 29.36 21.03
N VAL A 154 19.40 29.62 20.68
CA VAL A 154 18.82 30.98 20.71
C VAL A 154 18.74 31.53 22.14
N LYS A 155 18.69 30.65 23.14
CA LYS A 155 18.62 31.01 24.55
C LYS A 155 19.96 30.87 25.27
N ASN A 156 21.09 31.04 24.59
CA ASN A 156 22.42 30.88 25.19
C ASN A 156 22.58 29.52 25.91
N ASN A 157 22.12 28.44 25.27
CA ASN A 157 22.13 27.06 25.77
C ASN A 157 21.30 26.80 27.04
N ASN A 158 20.43 27.73 27.45
CA ASN A 158 19.43 27.44 28.46
C ASN A 158 18.38 26.44 27.95
N PRO A 159 17.62 25.78 28.85
CA PRO A 159 16.55 24.88 28.47
C PRO A 159 15.57 25.49 27.48
N CYS A 160 15.17 24.68 26.49
CA CYS A 160 14.22 25.05 25.47
C CYS A 160 12.87 25.44 26.10
N THR A 161 12.23 26.48 25.57
CA THR A 161 10.81 26.78 25.83
C THR A 161 10.11 26.89 24.48
N PHE A 162 9.94 25.75 23.84
CA PHE A 162 9.26 25.65 22.57
C PHE A 162 7.89 26.33 22.62
N SER A 163 7.62 27.10 21.57
CA SER A 163 6.32 27.68 21.28
C SER A 163 6.15 27.67 19.77
N PRO A 164 5.07 27.07 19.24
CA PRO A 164 4.84 27.01 17.80
C PRO A 164 4.57 28.41 17.24
N ALA A 165 5.15 28.72 16.08
CA ALA A 165 4.87 29.98 15.40
C ALA A 165 3.45 30.01 14.82
N GLU A 166 3.04 28.92 14.15
CA GLU A 166 1.67 28.68 13.65
C GLU A 166 1.48 27.17 13.41
N LEU A 167 1.00 26.78 12.22
CA LEU A 167 0.77 25.42 11.75
C LEU A 167 2.01 24.89 11.03
N TRP A 168 2.05 23.57 10.82
CA TRP A 168 3.08 22.96 9.98
C TRP A 168 3.01 23.45 8.53
N GLN A 169 4.17 23.64 7.93
CA GLN A 169 4.33 24.04 6.54
C GLN A 169 4.65 22.82 5.66
N LYS A 170 4.31 22.92 4.38
CA LYS A 170 4.40 21.83 3.40
C LYS A 170 3.66 20.53 3.81
N PRO A 171 2.37 20.59 4.19
CA PRO A 171 1.58 19.38 4.34
C PRO A 171 1.31 18.74 2.98
N PHE A 172 0.96 17.46 2.97
CA PHE A 172 0.57 16.76 1.76
C PHE A 172 -0.84 17.14 1.33
N GLU A 173 -0.99 17.67 0.12
CA GLU A 173 -2.24 18.34 -0.28
C GLU A 173 -3.36 17.38 -0.68
N LYS A 174 -3.00 16.19 -1.18
CA LYS A 174 -3.95 15.24 -1.76
C LYS A 174 -4.71 14.43 -0.72
N VAL A 175 -4.14 14.23 0.48
CA VAL A 175 -4.76 13.41 1.53
C VAL A 175 -5.17 14.30 2.70
N LYS A 176 -6.42 14.16 3.11
CA LYS A 176 -6.99 14.88 4.25
C LYS A 176 -7.60 13.91 5.24
N VAL A 177 -7.44 14.21 6.52
CA VAL A 177 -8.10 13.54 7.63
C VAL A 177 -8.99 14.56 8.32
N MET A 178 -10.30 14.31 8.33
CA MET A 178 -11.28 15.26 8.88
C MET A 178 -11.09 16.69 8.36
N ASP A 179 -10.93 16.82 7.03
CA ASP A 179 -10.65 18.07 6.31
C ASP A 179 -9.30 18.74 6.59
N LYS A 180 -8.46 18.15 7.45
CA LYS A 180 -7.10 18.62 7.75
C LYS A 180 -6.08 17.91 6.87
N LYS A 181 -5.18 18.65 6.22
CA LYS A 181 -4.09 18.05 5.43
C LYS A 181 -3.12 17.29 6.34
N VAL A 182 -2.61 16.15 5.85
CA VAL A 182 -1.68 15.29 6.59
C VAL A 182 -0.22 15.74 6.42
N LEU A 183 0.63 15.38 7.36
CA LEU A 183 2.06 15.66 7.30
C LEU A 183 2.83 14.57 6.54
N VAL A 184 3.92 14.98 5.91
CA VAL A 184 4.93 14.12 5.26
C VAL A 184 6.32 14.50 5.74
N GLU A 185 7.35 13.72 5.41
CA GLU A 185 8.73 13.94 5.89
C GLU A 185 9.33 15.31 5.52
N SER A 186 8.89 15.90 4.40
CA SER A 186 9.30 17.25 4.01
C SER A 186 8.62 18.39 4.78
N SER A 187 7.59 18.09 5.57
CA SER A 187 6.89 19.06 6.39
C SER A 187 7.79 19.60 7.50
N PHE A 188 7.61 20.87 7.87
CA PHE A 188 8.38 21.49 8.95
C PHE A 188 7.54 22.49 9.75
N LEU A 189 7.93 22.71 11.00
CA LEU A 189 7.29 23.66 11.91
C LEU A 189 8.29 24.72 12.35
N MET A 190 7.84 25.97 12.46
CA MET A 190 8.67 27.07 12.97
C MET A 190 8.40 27.29 14.46
N CYS A 191 9.46 27.56 15.23
CA CYS A 191 9.36 27.96 16.64
C CYS A 191 9.34 29.49 16.74
N SER A 192 8.39 30.07 17.49
CA SER A 192 8.29 31.52 17.71
C SER A 192 9.48 32.09 18.49
N VAL A 193 10.11 31.27 19.34
CA VAL A 193 11.38 31.61 20.02
C VAL A 193 12.55 31.65 19.04
N GLY A 194 12.45 30.94 17.92
CA GLY A 194 13.49 30.80 16.92
C GLY A 194 13.91 29.35 16.72
N GLY A 195 14.07 28.98 15.45
CA GLY A 195 14.45 27.64 15.01
C GLY A 195 13.40 26.99 14.11
N LYS A 196 13.88 26.05 13.29
CA LYS A 196 13.11 25.22 12.39
C LYS A 196 13.12 23.79 12.89
N ILE A 197 11.93 23.21 13.02
CA ILE A 197 11.70 21.85 13.46
C ILE A 197 11.43 20.99 12.22
N SER A 198 12.29 20.01 11.98
CA SER A 198 12.13 19.03 10.92
C SER A 198 11.80 17.66 11.49
N ILE A 199 11.14 16.84 10.69
CA ILE A 199 10.90 15.44 11.01
C ILE A 199 12.20 14.66 10.73
N GLN A 200 12.62 13.84 11.69
CA GLN A 200 13.77 12.94 11.56
C GLN A 200 13.34 11.48 11.40
N HIS A 201 12.23 11.11 12.04
CA HIS A 201 11.68 9.76 11.93
C HIS A 201 10.15 9.84 11.87
N HIS A 202 9.55 9.26 10.83
CA HIS A 202 8.12 9.35 10.53
C HIS A 202 7.22 8.69 11.58
N GLY A 203 7.78 7.83 12.44
CA GLY A 203 7.08 7.24 13.58
C GLY A 203 6.23 6.02 13.24
N GLN A 204 6.12 5.65 11.97
CA GLN A 204 5.44 4.42 11.56
C GLN A 204 6.24 3.20 12.01
N THR A 205 5.55 2.09 12.27
CA THR A 205 6.17 0.78 12.51
C THR A 205 5.96 -0.06 11.25
N ILE A 206 7.04 -0.51 10.64
CA ILE A 206 6.96 -1.42 9.49
C ILE A 206 6.77 -2.83 10.03
N LEU A 207 5.62 -3.44 9.73
CA LEU A 207 5.47 -4.88 9.88
C LEU A 207 5.75 -5.55 8.54
N LEU A 208 6.78 -6.38 8.52
CA LEU A 208 7.08 -7.25 7.39
C LEU A 208 6.06 -8.39 7.38
N GLY A 209 5.17 -8.38 6.39
CA GLY A 209 4.31 -9.53 6.10
C GLY A 209 4.98 -10.44 5.07
N SER A 210 4.41 -11.64 4.87
CA SER A 210 4.86 -12.61 3.85
C SER A 210 5.01 -11.96 2.47
N ASN A 211 4.05 -11.14 2.06
CA ASN A 211 4.10 -10.41 0.79
C ASN A 211 5.33 -9.49 0.64
N ASN A 212 5.83 -8.92 1.74
CA ASN A 212 7.02 -8.06 1.69
C ASN A 212 8.27 -8.92 1.50
N VAL A 213 8.33 -10.06 2.20
CA VAL A 213 9.40 -11.06 2.04
C VAL A 213 9.43 -11.57 0.61
N GLN A 214 8.29 -12.02 0.06
CA GLN A 214 8.19 -12.56 -1.30
C GLN A 214 8.51 -11.56 -2.42
N LYS A 215 8.26 -10.26 -2.21
CA LYS A 215 8.52 -9.22 -3.23
C LYS A 215 9.88 -8.56 -3.11
N SER A 216 10.64 -8.89 -2.07
CA SER A 216 11.96 -8.31 -1.86
C SER A 216 12.97 -8.85 -2.88
N ASN A 217 13.92 -8.00 -3.29
CA ASN A 217 15.00 -8.41 -4.19
C ASN A 217 16.01 -9.27 -3.42
N ALA A 218 15.95 -10.59 -3.65
CA ALA A 218 16.75 -11.57 -2.92
C ALA A 218 18.25 -11.42 -3.19
N GLU A 219 18.65 -11.11 -4.43
CA GLU A 219 20.05 -10.90 -4.80
C GLU A 219 20.69 -9.76 -4.01
N LEU A 220 19.98 -8.62 -3.92
CA LEU A 220 20.44 -7.47 -3.14
C LEU A 220 20.51 -7.82 -1.65
N LEU A 221 19.51 -8.54 -1.13
CA LEU A 221 19.44 -8.87 0.29
C LEU A 221 20.51 -9.89 0.70
N ASN A 222 20.88 -10.83 -0.15
CA ASN A 222 22.00 -11.74 0.07
C ASN A 222 23.33 -10.99 0.17
N GLN A 223 23.51 -9.96 -0.67
CA GLN A 223 24.72 -9.15 -0.63
C GLN A 223 24.83 -8.36 0.68
N VAL A 224 23.70 -7.86 1.20
CA VAL A 224 23.65 -7.11 2.46
C VAL A 224 23.69 -8.05 3.69
N MET A 225 23.14 -9.27 3.56
CA MET A 225 23.02 -10.26 4.62
C MET A 225 23.69 -11.58 4.20
N PRO A 226 25.03 -11.63 4.12
CA PRO A 226 25.77 -12.80 3.60
C PRO A 226 25.63 -14.09 4.42
N GLY A 227 25.03 -14.03 5.61
CA GLY A 227 24.72 -15.18 6.46
C GLY A 227 23.32 -15.76 6.26
N ILE A 228 22.53 -15.19 5.35
CA ILE A 228 21.16 -15.61 5.04
C ILE A 228 21.08 -15.83 3.53
N ASN A 229 20.64 -17.01 3.11
CA ASN A 229 20.20 -17.22 1.74
C ASN A 229 18.73 -16.79 1.65
N PHE A 230 18.49 -15.63 1.07
CA PHE A 230 17.18 -15.01 1.07
C PHE A 230 16.22 -15.68 0.08
N GLU A 231 16.71 -16.29 -1.02
CA GLU A 231 15.88 -17.10 -1.91
C GLU A 231 15.37 -18.35 -1.20
N GLU A 232 16.24 -19.03 -0.43
CA GLU A 232 15.84 -20.18 0.39
C GLU A 232 14.83 -19.77 1.47
N PHE A 233 15.08 -18.63 2.13
CA PHE A 233 14.17 -18.06 3.11
C PHE A 233 12.80 -17.70 2.52
N GLN A 234 12.74 -17.17 1.29
CA GLN A 234 11.49 -16.91 0.58
C GLN A 234 10.73 -18.20 0.27
N ALA A 235 11.43 -19.26 -0.18
CA ALA A 235 10.80 -20.54 -0.49
C ALA A 235 10.18 -21.20 0.76
N GLU A 236 10.90 -21.23 1.88
CA GLU A 236 10.37 -21.77 3.14
C GLU A 236 9.14 -21.01 3.66
N TYR A 237 9.09 -19.70 3.42
CA TYR A 237 7.96 -18.87 3.86
C TYR A 237 6.71 -19.01 2.97
N ASP A 238 6.87 -19.44 1.71
CA ASP A 238 5.77 -19.72 0.79
C ASP A 238 5.11 -21.08 1.13
N ASP A 239 5.92 -22.11 1.39
CA ASP A 239 5.44 -23.46 1.74
C ASP A 239 4.66 -23.50 3.06
N ASN A 240 5.04 -22.66 4.03
CA ASN A 240 4.35 -22.56 5.32
C ASN A 240 2.98 -21.85 5.25
N GLN A 241 2.59 -21.26 4.11
CA GLN A 241 1.30 -20.59 3.96
C GLN A 241 0.13 -21.55 3.65
N TYR A 242 0.42 -22.82 3.33
CA TYR A 242 -0.59 -23.84 3.01
C TYR A 242 -1.06 -24.70 4.20
N TYR A 243 -0.52 -24.50 5.40
CA TYR A 243 -0.82 -25.31 6.60
C TYR A 243 -1.56 -24.55 7.73
N LEU A 244 -2.39 -23.56 7.41
CA LEU A 244 -3.30 -22.89 8.36
C LEU A 244 -4.73 -22.77 7.82
#